data_AF-A0A949F5H3-F1
#
_entry.id   AF-A0A949F5H3-F1
#
_cell.length_a   1.000
_cell.length_b   1.000
_cell.length_c   1.000
_cell.angle_alpha   90.00
_cell.angle_beta   90.00
_cell.angle_gamma   90.00
#
_symmetry.space_group_name_H-M   'P 1'
#
loop_
_entity.id
_entity.type
_entity.pdbx_description
1 polymer ?
#
loop_
_entity_poly.entity_id
_entity_poly.type
_entity_poly.pdbx_seq_one_letter_code
_entity_poly.pdbx_strand_id
1 'polypeptide(L)'
;MLNKIVAYFIKRHLLTNLIKNAVRYGGDKGLLPREPSCYHVIDIDFKRDYERFTAQSRTCNILSMLEQKSSLEVKKNAADLLPSTNLLIGYKVEGDAWQVKNEDNLLYAGISLDWPFPHQVQSAEHEIARIEHKKTKLSNRNKYLELEVNLKNIFLSIERETELIRIIEEKIKLSEDVLKDEAENYSYGKVTLNDYIDAVNRLDRNKFSKITHLVQLKKLTVEWLRLTDSLVGENSLEYKD
;
A
#
# COMPACT_ATOMS: atom_id res chain seq x y z
N MET A 1 29.91 24.90 28.35
CA MET A 1 28.46 24.64 28.26
C MET A 1 27.73 25.65 27.38
N LEU A 2 28.02 26.97 27.50
CA LEU A 2 27.44 28.02 26.64
C LEU A 2 27.52 27.74 25.12
N ASN A 3 28.64 27.22 24.61
CA ASN A 3 28.80 26.97 23.17
C ASN A 3 27.82 25.93 22.58
N LYS A 4 27.34 24.96 23.37
CA LYS A 4 26.33 23.99 22.90
C LYS A 4 24.92 24.60 22.87
N ILE A 5 24.64 25.53 23.79
CA ILE A 5 23.37 26.25 23.88
C ILE A 5 23.26 27.27 22.75
N VAL A 6 24.34 28.02 22.48
CA VAL A 6 24.44 28.94 21.33
C VAL A 6 24.32 28.18 20.00
N ALA A 7 24.98 27.03 19.86
CA ALA A 7 24.87 26.20 18.66
C ALA A 7 23.42 25.69 18.43
N TYR A 8 22.69 25.35 19.49
CA TYR A 8 21.28 24.93 19.40
C TYR A 8 20.35 26.11 19.05
N PHE A 9 20.60 27.29 19.61
CA PHE A 9 19.88 28.53 19.28
C PHE A 9 20.09 28.95 17.82
N ILE A 10 21.34 28.86 17.34
CA ILE A 10 21.69 29.09 15.92
C ILE A 10 20.99 28.06 15.04
N LYS A 11 20.95 26.77 15.42
CA LYS A 11 20.25 25.72 14.66
C LYS A 11 18.74 25.92 14.58
N ARG A 12 18.10 26.34 15.68
CA ARG A 12 16.68 26.68 15.73
C ARG A 12 16.37 27.90 14.87
N HIS A 13 17.14 28.98 15.04
CA HIS A 13 16.93 30.21 14.28
C HIS A 13 17.16 29.97 12.77
N LEU A 14 18.14 29.13 12.43
CA LEU A 14 18.36 28.64 11.06
C LEU A 14 17.16 27.86 10.53
N LEU A 15 16.58 26.94 11.29
CA LEU A 15 15.43 26.14 10.83
C LEU A 15 14.19 27.01 10.60
N THR A 16 13.87 27.92 11.52
CA THR A 16 12.73 28.83 11.36
C THR A 16 12.98 29.86 10.25
N ASN A 17 14.21 30.36 10.09
CA ASN A 17 14.58 31.26 8.99
C ASN A 17 14.68 30.55 7.64
N LEU A 18 15.12 29.29 7.59
CA LEU A 18 15.13 28.46 6.39
C LEU A 18 13.71 28.19 5.92
N ILE A 19 12.79 27.89 6.84
CA ILE A 19 11.38 27.76 6.52
C ILE A 19 10.84 29.11 6.03
N LYS A 20 11.06 30.22 6.76
CA LYS A 20 10.64 31.57 6.31
C LYS A 20 11.18 31.92 4.91
N ASN A 21 12.45 31.61 4.63
CA ASN A 21 13.06 31.84 3.32
C ASN A 21 12.49 30.92 2.23
N ALA A 22 12.29 29.64 2.55
CA ALA A 22 11.72 28.66 1.62
C ALA A 22 10.27 28.98 1.23
N VAL A 23 9.46 29.49 2.17
CA VAL A 23 8.09 29.95 1.88
C VAL A 23 7.97 31.45 1.63
N ARG A 24 9.09 32.19 1.51
CA ARG A 24 9.13 33.65 1.28
C ARG A 24 8.21 34.44 2.23
N TYR A 25 8.15 34.03 3.49
CA TYR A 25 7.23 34.59 4.46
C TYR A 25 7.77 35.91 5.04
N GLY A 26 7.20 37.04 4.60
CA GLY A 26 7.56 38.40 5.04
C GLY A 26 6.70 38.98 6.16
N GLY A 27 5.87 38.17 6.83
CA GLY A 27 4.97 38.63 7.89
C GLY A 27 5.63 38.73 9.26
N ASP A 28 5.19 39.72 10.07
CA ASP A 28 5.65 39.95 11.45
C ASP A 28 5.06 38.96 12.47
N LYS A 29 4.05 38.17 12.08
CA LYS A 29 3.44 37.17 12.95
C LYS A 29 4.33 35.92 13.03
N GLY A 30 4.54 35.42 14.25
CA GLY A 30 5.23 34.15 14.47
C GLY A 30 4.55 33.01 13.70
N LEU A 31 5.33 32.19 13.00
CA LEU A 31 4.81 31.01 12.32
C LEU A 31 4.35 30.01 13.39
N LEU A 32 3.04 29.90 13.56
CA LEU A 32 2.43 28.90 14.43
C LEU A 32 2.15 27.64 13.60
N PRO A 33 2.60 26.47 14.08
CA PRO A 33 2.27 25.21 13.44
C PRO A 33 0.74 24.99 13.41
N ARG A 34 0.18 24.67 12.24
CA ARG A 34 -1.26 24.41 12.06
C ARG A 34 -1.48 22.93 11.80
N GLU A 35 -2.58 22.38 12.34
CA GLU A 35 -2.93 20.97 12.11
C GLU A 35 -3.24 20.70 10.62
N PRO A 36 -2.79 19.56 10.06
CA PRO A 36 -3.07 19.20 8.67
C PRO A 36 -4.54 18.79 8.50
N SER A 37 -5.27 19.45 7.60
CA SER A 37 -6.74 19.40 7.50
C SER A 37 -7.34 18.33 6.58
N CYS A 38 -6.54 17.48 5.93
CA CYS A 38 -7.00 16.77 4.72
C CYS A 38 -7.56 15.35 4.88
N TYR A 39 -7.60 14.75 6.07
CA TYR A 39 -8.21 13.41 6.23
C TYR A 39 -8.99 13.32 7.53
N HIS A 40 -10.27 12.99 7.43
CA HIS A 40 -11.14 12.75 8.58
C HIS A 40 -10.58 11.60 9.43
N VAL A 41 -10.92 11.59 10.72
CA VAL A 41 -10.56 10.49 11.62
C VAL A 41 -11.34 9.27 11.15
N ILE A 42 -10.63 8.24 10.68
CA ILE A 42 -11.23 6.97 10.26
C ILE A 42 -11.18 6.04 11.45
N ASP A 43 -12.34 5.50 11.82
CA ASP A 43 -12.44 4.44 12.81
C ASP A 43 -11.94 3.13 12.20
N ILE A 44 -10.77 2.69 12.64
CA ILE A 44 -10.09 1.50 12.14
C ILE A 44 -10.34 0.34 13.11
N ASP A 45 -10.97 -0.71 12.61
CA ASP A 45 -11.16 -1.96 13.35
C ASP A 45 -10.45 -3.08 12.59
N PHE A 46 -9.42 -3.66 13.20
CA PHE A 46 -8.60 -4.67 12.53
C PHE A 46 -9.42 -5.85 12.01
N LYS A 47 -10.33 -6.38 12.82
CA LYS A 47 -11.06 -7.61 12.48
C LYS A 47 -12.03 -7.34 11.34
N ARG A 48 -12.85 -6.31 11.46
CA ARG A 48 -13.84 -5.89 10.46
C ARG A 48 -13.15 -5.56 9.13
N ASP A 49 -12.09 -4.77 9.18
CA ASP A 49 -11.42 -4.30 7.97
C ASP A 49 -10.59 -5.41 7.32
N TYR A 50 -10.02 -6.34 8.10
CA TYR A 50 -9.35 -7.53 7.58
C TYR A 50 -10.32 -8.52 6.91
N GLU A 51 -11.47 -8.77 7.52
CA GLU A 51 -12.55 -9.58 6.92
C GLU A 51 -13.01 -8.95 5.59
N ARG A 52 -13.21 -7.63 5.56
CA ARG A 52 -13.53 -6.91 4.33
C ARG A 52 -12.42 -7.02 3.29
N PHE A 53 -11.16 -6.80 3.68
CA PHE A 53 -10.00 -6.90 2.82
C PHE A 53 -9.91 -8.28 2.17
N THR A 54 -9.99 -9.35 2.96
CA THR A 54 -9.93 -10.72 2.44
C THR A 54 -11.09 -11.06 1.50
N ALA A 55 -12.26 -10.48 1.72
CA ALA A 55 -13.44 -10.73 0.89
C ALA A 55 -13.48 -9.90 -0.41
N GLN A 56 -12.95 -8.67 -0.40
CA GLN A 56 -13.19 -7.68 -1.46
C GLN A 56 -11.93 -7.10 -2.11
N SER A 57 -10.73 -7.35 -1.56
CA SER A 57 -9.51 -6.75 -2.08
C SER A 57 -9.15 -7.24 -3.47
N ARG A 58 -8.66 -6.31 -4.29
CA ARG A 58 -8.09 -6.59 -5.61
C ARG A 58 -6.91 -7.54 -5.49
N THR A 59 -6.09 -7.39 -4.46
CA THR A 59 -4.93 -8.25 -4.23
C THR A 59 -5.36 -9.69 -3.98
N CYS A 60 -6.35 -9.91 -3.10
CA CYS A 60 -6.89 -11.24 -2.83
C CYS A 60 -7.55 -11.87 -4.06
N ASN A 61 -8.23 -11.07 -4.88
CA ASN A 61 -8.80 -11.50 -6.15
C ASN A 61 -7.74 -11.88 -7.19
N ILE A 62 -6.65 -11.11 -7.30
CA ILE A 62 -5.54 -11.46 -8.20
C ILE A 62 -4.89 -12.77 -7.77
N LEU A 63 -4.66 -12.98 -6.47
CA LEU A 63 -4.10 -14.23 -5.96
C LEU A 63 -5.00 -15.43 -6.29
N SER A 64 -6.32 -15.31 -6.12
CA SER A 64 -7.25 -16.38 -6.47
C SER A 64 -7.29 -16.66 -7.97
N MET A 65 -7.25 -15.61 -8.81
CA MET A 65 -7.16 -15.74 -10.27
C MET A 65 -5.87 -16.43 -10.71
N LEU A 66 -4.73 -16.16 -10.06
CA LEU A 66 -3.47 -16.84 -10.33
C LEU A 66 -3.55 -18.35 -10.01
N GLU A 67 -4.21 -18.72 -8.91
CA GLU A 67 -4.45 -20.13 -8.57
C GLU A 67 -5.38 -20.81 -9.59
N GLN A 68 -6.46 -20.13 -10.00
CA GLN A 68 -7.37 -20.61 -11.04
C GLN A 68 -6.68 -20.80 -12.38
N LYS A 69 -5.90 -19.82 -12.83
CA LYS A 69 -5.11 -19.90 -14.08
C LYS A 69 -4.20 -21.12 -14.06
N SER A 70 -3.46 -21.31 -12.98
CA SER A 70 -2.55 -22.44 -12.87
C SER A 70 -3.29 -23.79 -12.82
N SER A 71 -4.48 -23.85 -12.22
CA SER A 71 -5.35 -25.04 -12.29
C SER A 71 -5.84 -25.32 -13.72
N LEU A 72 -6.16 -24.28 -14.50
CA LEU A 72 -6.54 -24.42 -15.90
C LEU A 72 -5.38 -24.92 -16.77
N GLU A 73 -4.15 -24.49 -16.50
CA GLU A 73 -2.95 -24.99 -17.19
C GLU A 73 -2.76 -26.49 -16.95
N VAL A 74 -2.94 -26.97 -15.72
CA VAL A 74 -2.92 -28.41 -15.42
C VAL A 74 -4.00 -29.17 -16.20
N LYS A 75 -5.22 -28.63 -16.26
CA LYS A 75 -6.33 -29.24 -17.00
C LYS A 75 -6.09 -29.27 -18.50
N LYS A 76 -5.53 -28.19 -19.06
CA LYS A 76 -5.14 -28.11 -20.46
C LYS A 76 -4.11 -29.19 -20.80
N ASN A 77 -3.04 -29.27 -20.01
CA ASN A 77 -1.99 -30.27 -20.25
C ASN A 77 -2.51 -31.70 -20.03
N ALA A 78 -3.50 -31.90 -19.16
CA ALA A 78 -4.18 -33.19 -19.04
C ALA A 78 -5.03 -33.53 -20.27
N ALA A 79 -5.70 -32.53 -20.86
CA ALA A 79 -6.47 -32.70 -22.08
C ALA A 79 -5.56 -33.01 -23.29
N ASP A 80 -4.34 -32.48 -23.31
CA ASP A 80 -3.34 -32.79 -24.34
C ASP A 80 -2.82 -34.24 -24.26
N LEU A 81 -3.14 -34.98 -23.19
CA LEU A 81 -2.90 -36.43 -23.09
C LEU A 81 -4.07 -37.26 -23.66
N LEU A 82 -5.19 -36.63 -23.97
CA LEU A 82 -6.34 -37.29 -24.57
C LEU A 82 -6.15 -37.33 -26.09
N PRO A 83 -6.69 -38.35 -26.77
CA PRO A 83 -6.75 -38.34 -28.22
C PRO A 83 -7.54 -37.14 -28.74
N SER A 84 -7.00 -36.45 -29.75
CA SER A 84 -7.71 -35.40 -30.44
C SER A 84 -8.35 -35.94 -31.73
N THR A 85 -9.61 -35.59 -31.96
CA THR A 85 -10.35 -35.99 -33.16
C THR A 85 -10.71 -34.75 -33.95
N ASN A 86 -10.19 -34.64 -35.17
CA ASN A 86 -10.44 -33.52 -36.07
C ASN A 86 -11.27 -33.99 -37.26
N LEU A 87 -12.37 -33.27 -37.53
CA LEU A 87 -13.18 -33.46 -38.73
C LEU A 87 -12.69 -32.49 -39.82
N LEU A 88 -12.25 -33.04 -40.95
CA LEU A 88 -11.75 -32.29 -42.09
C LEU A 88 -12.72 -32.45 -43.24
N ILE A 89 -13.29 -31.34 -43.71
CA ILE A 89 -14.09 -31.28 -44.93
C ILE A 89 -13.43 -30.26 -45.84
N GLY A 90 -13.06 -30.67 -47.04
CA GLY A 90 -12.32 -29.82 -47.96
C GLY A 90 -12.64 -30.15 -49.41
N TYR A 91 -12.45 -29.14 -50.25
CA TYR A 91 -12.55 -29.27 -51.70
C TYR A 91 -11.23 -28.75 -52.28
N LYS A 92 -10.56 -29.60 -53.07
CA LYS A 92 -9.28 -29.28 -53.70
C LYS A 92 -9.45 -29.35 -55.22
N VAL A 93 -8.99 -28.31 -55.89
CA VAL A 93 -8.86 -28.25 -57.35
C VAL A 93 -7.38 -28.20 -57.66
N GLU A 94 -6.86 -29.24 -58.30
CA GLU A 94 -5.49 -29.24 -58.83
C GLU A 94 -5.53 -29.16 -60.36
N GLY A 95 -4.70 -28.27 -60.91
CA GLY A 95 -4.52 -28.11 -62.34
C GLY A 95 -3.04 -28.16 -62.68
N ASP A 96 -2.69 -28.91 -63.72
CA ASP A 96 -1.30 -29.02 -64.16
C ASP A 96 -0.90 -27.76 -64.94
N ALA A 97 0.29 -27.24 -64.66
CA ALA A 97 0.74 -25.95 -65.17
C ALA A 97 0.62 -25.90 -66.72
N TRP A 98 -0.26 -25.00 -67.19
CA TRP A 98 -0.55 -24.58 -68.56
C TRP A 98 -1.83 -25.03 -69.27
N GLN A 99 -2.58 -26.03 -68.83
CA GLN A 99 -3.89 -26.31 -69.46
C GLN A 99 -4.94 -26.73 -68.44
N VAL A 100 -5.90 -25.83 -68.22
CA VAL A 100 -7.15 -26.02 -67.44
C VAL A 100 -8.10 -26.97 -68.21
N LYS A 101 -7.64 -28.17 -68.55
CA LYS A 101 -8.45 -29.18 -69.27
C LYS A 101 -8.56 -30.52 -68.55
N ASN A 102 -7.70 -30.78 -67.57
CA ASN A 102 -7.86 -31.89 -66.64
C ASN A 102 -7.94 -31.29 -65.23
N GLU A 103 -9.12 -30.80 -64.87
CA GLU A 103 -9.42 -30.38 -63.51
C GLU A 103 -9.81 -31.62 -62.70
N ASP A 104 -8.90 -32.08 -61.85
CA ASP A 104 -9.23 -33.09 -60.85
C ASP A 104 -9.86 -32.39 -59.65
N ASN A 105 -11.18 -32.49 -59.57
CA ASN A 105 -12.01 -31.93 -58.51
C ASN A 105 -12.19 -32.96 -57.40
N LEU A 106 -11.47 -32.78 -56.29
CA LEU A 106 -11.53 -33.69 -55.15
C LEU A 106 -12.31 -33.08 -53.99
N LEU A 107 -13.51 -33.60 -53.74
CA LEU A 107 -14.21 -33.41 -52.46
C LEU A 107 -13.77 -34.50 -51.49
N TYR A 108 -13.28 -34.12 -50.32
CA TYR A 108 -12.93 -35.08 -49.28
C TYR A 108 -13.54 -34.69 -47.94
N ALA A 109 -13.98 -35.72 -47.22
CA ALA A 109 -14.37 -35.64 -45.82
C ALA A 109 -13.60 -36.75 -45.09
N GLY A 110 -12.88 -36.38 -44.03
CA GLY A 110 -12.05 -37.30 -43.27
C GLY A 110 -12.09 -37.00 -41.78
N ILE A 111 -11.90 -38.03 -40.97
CA ILE A 111 -11.69 -37.90 -39.53
C ILE A 111 -10.23 -38.23 -39.27
N SER A 112 -9.50 -37.29 -38.66
CA SER A 112 -8.14 -37.50 -38.20
C SER A 112 -8.16 -37.74 -36.69
N LEU A 113 -7.57 -38.84 -36.24
CA LEU A 113 -7.37 -39.16 -34.84
C LEU A 113 -5.87 -39.04 -34.53
N ASP A 114 -5.51 -38.17 -33.59
CA ASP A 114 -4.14 -38.07 -33.06
C ASP A 114 -4.13 -38.60 -31.62
N TRP A 115 -3.26 -39.57 -31.32
CA TRP A 115 -3.17 -40.21 -30.01
C TRP A 115 -1.76 -40.07 -29.43
N PRO A 116 -1.57 -39.30 -28.35
CA PRO A 116 -0.27 -39.16 -27.69
C PRO A 116 0.08 -40.42 -26.88
N PHE A 117 1.29 -40.97 -27.08
CA PHE A 117 1.75 -42.15 -26.34
C PHE A 117 2.41 -41.76 -25.00
N PRO A 118 2.29 -42.60 -23.93
CA PRO A 118 2.63 -42.24 -22.55
C PRO A 118 4.10 -41.90 -22.23
N HIS A 119 5.05 -42.04 -23.17
CA HIS A 119 6.47 -41.69 -23.00
C HIS A 119 6.86 -40.39 -23.73
N GLN A 120 5.89 -39.54 -24.06
CA GLN A 120 6.10 -38.32 -24.82
C GLN A 120 6.19 -37.09 -23.93
N VAL A 121 6.69 -35.99 -24.52
CA VAL A 121 6.90 -34.68 -23.89
C VAL A 121 5.65 -34.17 -23.15
N GLN A 122 4.44 -34.45 -23.64
CA GLN A 122 3.19 -33.99 -23.02
C GLN A 122 2.98 -34.52 -21.59
N SER A 123 3.44 -35.75 -21.29
CA SER A 123 3.34 -36.32 -19.94
C SER A 123 4.24 -35.56 -18.95
N ALA A 124 5.44 -35.19 -19.39
CA ALA A 124 6.34 -34.34 -18.60
C ALA A 124 5.78 -32.93 -18.43
N GLU A 125 5.17 -32.35 -19.47
CA GLU A 125 4.52 -31.03 -19.39
C GLU A 125 3.34 -31.02 -18.41
N HIS A 126 2.56 -32.10 -18.35
CA HIS A 126 1.50 -32.25 -17.35
C HIS A 126 2.06 -32.29 -15.92
N GLU A 127 3.12 -33.06 -15.69
CA GLU A 127 3.77 -33.14 -14.37
C GLU A 127 4.41 -31.80 -13.95
N ILE A 128 5.06 -31.10 -14.88
CA ILE A 128 5.60 -29.74 -14.63
C ILE A 128 4.47 -28.80 -14.23
N ALA A 129 3.36 -28.75 -14.99
CA ALA A 129 2.22 -27.90 -14.66
C ALA A 129 1.64 -28.23 -13.28
N ARG A 130 1.60 -29.52 -12.90
CA ARG A 130 1.13 -29.95 -11.57
C ARG A 130 2.03 -29.43 -10.45
N ILE A 131 3.36 -29.44 -10.66
CA ILE A 131 4.34 -28.89 -9.72
C ILE A 131 4.20 -27.37 -9.64
N GLU A 132 4.08 -26.69 -10.78
CA GLU A 132 3.90 -25.24 -10.84
C GLU A 132 2.61 -24.79 -10.16
N HIS A 133 1.53 -25.56 -10.29
CA HIS A 133 0.29 -25.32 -9.57
C HIS A 133 0.46 -25.41 -8.06
N LYS A 134 1.14 -26.45 -7.57
CA LYS A 134 1.47 -26.57 -6.13
C LYS A 134 2.33 -25.39 -5.67
N LYS A 135 3.33 -24.99 -6.46
CA LYS A 135 4.20 -23.85 -6.16
C LYS A 135 3.41 -22.54 -6.08
N THR A 136 2.52 -22.30 -7.04
CA THR A 136 1.65 -21.12 -7.08
C THR A 136 0.74 -21.09 -5.85
N LYS A 137 0.11 -22.21 -5.51
CA LYS A 137 -0.74 -22.31 -4.31
C LYS A 137 0.02 -22.02 -3.01
N LEU A 138 1.21 -22.58 -2.85
CA LEU A 138 2.07 -22.30 -1.69
C LEU A 138 2.53 -20.85 -1.67
N SER A 139 2.91 -20.29 -2.82
CA SER A 139 3.30 -18.89 -2.94
C SER A 139 2.15 -17.95 -2.57
N ASN A 140 0.93 -18.22 -3.05
CA ASN A 140 -0.26 -17.45 -2.71
C ASN A 140 -0.57 -17.53 -1.21
N ARG A 141 -0.48 -18.73 -0.60
CA ARG A 141 -0.65 -18.89 0.85
C ARG A 141 0.35 -18.07 1.64
N ASN A 142 1.62 -18.08 1.24
CA ASN A 142 2.64 -17.23 1.86
C ASN A 142 2.32 -15.74 1.70
N LYS A 143 1.81 -15.33 0.53
CA LYS A 143 1.37 -13.94 0.30
C LYS A 143 0.19 -13.54 1.18
N TYR A 144 -0.79 -14.41 1.42
CA TYR A 144 -1.88 -14.12 2.37
C TYR A 144 -1.33 -13.89 3.79
N LEU A 145 -0.42 -14.75 4.26
CA LEU A 145 0.20 -14.58 5.58
C LEU A 145 1.04 -13.31 5.67
N GLU A 146 1.80 -12.99 4.63
CA GLU A 146 2.58 -11.75 4.54
C GLU A 146 1.67 -10.51 4.64
N LEU A 147 0.54 -10.52 3.93
CA LEU A 147 -0.45 -9.45 3.96
C LEU A 147 -1.11 -9.31 5.33
N GLU A 148 -1.47 -10.41 5.98
CA GLU A 148 -2.03 -10.43 7.33
C GLU A 148 -1.06 -9.79 8.35
N VAL A 149 0.21 -10.22 8.32
CA VAL A 149 1.25 -9.68 9.20
C VAL A 149 1.48 -8.20 8.93
N ASN A 150 1.53 -7.78 7.65
CA ASN A 150 1.73 -6.39 7.28
C ASN A 150 0.57 -5.49 7.77
N LEU A 151 -0.69 -5.92 7.55
CA LEU A 151 -1.86 -5.21 8.06
C LEU A 151 -1.82 -5.11 9.59
N LYS A 152 -1.56 -6.21 10.28
CA LYS A 152 -1.48 -6.23 11.74
C LYS A 152 -0.40 -5.29 12.28
N ASN A 153 0.76 -5.26 11.65
CA ASN A 153 1.86 -4.36 12.04
C ASN A 153 1.48 -2.89 11.86
N ILE A 154 0.79 -2.54 10.77
CA ILE A 154 0.32 -1.16 10.54
C ILE A 154 -0.76 -0.79 11.57
N PHE A 155 -1.71 -1.68 11.84
CA PHE A 155 -2.74 -1.46 12.85
C PHE A 155 -2.12 -1.17 14.23
N LEU A 156 -1.21 -2.01 14.70
CA LEU A 156 -0.50 -1.80 15.96
C LEU A 156 0.32 -0.50 15.98
N SER A 157 0.85 -0.09 14.83
CA SER A 157 1.56 1.18 14.70
C SER A 157 0.62 2.38 14.81
N ILE A 158 -0.58 2.29 14.25
CA ILE A 158 -1.64 3.31 14.36
C ILE A 158 -2.08 3.46 15.82
N GLU A 159 -2.35 2.36 16.51
CA GLU A 159 -2.71 2.37 17.94
C GLU A 159 -1.60 3.02 18.77
N ARG A 160 -0.35 2.65 18.52
CA ARG A 160 0.81 3.22 19.22
C ARG A 160 0.94 4.72 18.99
N GLU A 161 0.84 5.19 17.75
CA GLU A 161 0.93 6.63 17.45
C GLU A 161 -0.23 7.40 18.07
N THR A 162 -1.43 6.83 18.09
CA THR A 162 -2.60 7.42 18.76
C THR A 162 -2.35 7.59 20.26
N GLU A 163 -1.81 6.57 20.92
CA GLU A 163 -1.48 6.63 22.35
C GLU A 163 -0.34 7.62 22.63
N LEU A 164 0.68 7.68 21.77
CA LEU A 164 1.76 8.67 21.89
C LEU A 164 1.24 10.10 21.79
N ILE A 165 0.30 10.37 20.87
CA ILE A 165 -0.36 11.68 20.75
C ILE A 165 -1.08 12.02 22.06
N ARG A 166 -1.84 11.08 22.63
CA ARG A 166 -2.55 11.27 23.91
C ARG A 166 -1.59 11.66 25.04
N ILE A 167 -0.47 10.94 25.17
CA ILE A 167 0.58 11.24 26.16
C ILE A 167 1.21 12.61 25.90
N ILE A 168 1.42 13.00 24.65
CA ILE A 168 1.98 14.31 24.30
C ILE A 168 1.01 15.44 24.63
N GLU A 169 -0.30 15.23 24.44
CA GLU A 169 -1.32 16.22 24.84
C GLU A 169 -1.29 16.47 26.34
N GLU A 170 -1.17 15.43 27.16
CA GLU A 170 -0.97 15.56 28.61
C GLU A 170 0.32 16.35 28.93
N LYS A 171 1.42 16.08 28.22
CA LYS A 171 2.69 16.80 28.38
C LYS A 171 2.60 18.27 27.97
N ILE A 172 1.83 18.59 26.92
CA ILE A 172 1.56 19.97 26.51
C ILE A 172 0.83 20.68 27.62
N LYS A 173 -0.27 20.11 28.13
CA LYS A 173 -1.04 20.70 29.23
C LYS A 173 -0.17 20.98 30.46
N LEU A 174 0.61 19.99 30.89
CA LEU A 174 1.55 20.15 32.00
C LEU A 174 2.59 21.25 31.74
N SER A 175 3.08 21.35 30.50
CA SER A 175 4.06 22.39 30.13
C SER A 175 3.45 23.79 30.06
N GLU A 176 2.15 23.90 29.75
CA GLU A 176 1.41 25.15 29.79
C GLU A 176 1.22 25.63 31.23
N ASP A 177 0.88 24.72 32.15
CA ASP A 177 0.77 25.01 33.57
C ASP A 177 2.12 25.48 34.15
N VAL A 178 3.21 24.75 33.87
CA VAL A 178 4.57 25.15 34.30
C VAL A 178 4.97 26.51 33.71
N LEU A 179 4.70 26.74 32.42
CA LEU A 179 5.03 28.02 31.78
C LEU A 179 4.28 29.18 32.44
N LYS A 180 3.02 28.98 32.84
CA LYS A 180 2.24 29.98 33.55
C LYS A 180 2.87 30.31 34.90
N ASP A 181 3.23 29.30 35.69
CA ASP A 181 3.87 29.48 36.99
C ASP A 181 5.23 30.19 36.87
N GLU A 182 6.05 29.80 35.88
CA GLU A 182 7.34 30.45 35.61
C GLU A 182 7.18 31.90 35.14
N ALA A 183 6.14 32.20 34.36
CA ALA A 183 5.83 33.57 33.93
C ALA A 183 5.49 34.47 35.14
N GLU A 184 4.64 33.97 36.05
CA GLU A 184 4.29 34.67 37.28
C GLU A 184 5.53 34.87 38.17
N ASN A 185 6.31 33.81 38.41
CA ASN A 185 7.52 33.90 39.22
C ASN A 185 8.57 34.83 38.61
N TYR A 186 8.71 34.86 37.29
CA TYR A 186 9.63 35.76 36.61
C TYR A 186 9.20 37.22 36.80
N SER A 187 7.90 37.50 36.73
CA SER A 187 7.36 38.84 36.99
C SER A 187 7.64 39.34 38.42
N TYR A 188 7.70 38.40 39.37
CA TYR A 188 8.09 38.68 40.76
C TYR A 188 9.60 38.63 41.01
N GLY A 189 10.42 38.39 40.00
CA GLY A 189 11.87 38.27 40.12
C GLY A 189 12.34 37.04 40.90
N LYS A 190 11.50 36.01 41.06
CA LYS A 190 11.80 34.78 41.82
C LYS A 190 12.57 33.73 41.01
N VAL A 191 12.50 33.80 39.68
CA VAL A 191 13.17 32.89 38.75
C VAL A 191 13.92 33.69 37.69
N THR A 192 14.87 33.06 37.01
CA THR A 192 15.69 33.75 36.01
C THR A 192 15.02 33.75 34.64
N LEU A 193 15.43 34.68 33.77
CA LEU A 193 14.98 34.69 32.37
C LEU A 193 15.30 33.37 31.66
N ASN A 194 16.38 32.68 32.05
CA ASN A 194 16.75 31.41 31.47
C ASN A 194 15.72 30.31 31.79
N ASP A 195 15.20 30.27 33.02
CA ASP A 195 14.20 29.29 33.45
C ASP A 195 12.89 29.48 32.67
N TYR A 196 12.46 30.74 32.50
CA TYR A 196 11.32 31.09 31.67
C TYR A 196 11.51 30.67 30.20
N ILE A 197 12.67 30.98 29.61
CA ILE A 197 12.99 30.57 28.24
C ILE A 197 12.97 29.04 28.10
N ASP A 198 13.48 28.32 29.09
CA ASP A 198 13.47 26.86 29.09
C ASP A 198 12.05 26.28 29.17
N ALA A 199 11.15 26.89 29.96
CA ALA A 199 9.74 26.52 30.01
C ALA A 199 9.04 26.72 28.65
N VAL A 200 9.24 27.88 28.01
CA VAL A 200 8.73 28.15 26.65
C VAL A 200 9.25 27.12 25.65
N ASN A 201 10.56 26.83 25.70
CA ASN A 201 11.19 25.86 24.81
C ASN A 201 10.64 24.45 25.00
N ARG A 202 10.33 24.04 26.23
CA ARG A 202 9.72 22.73 26.52
C ARG A 202 8.31 22.63 25.93
N LEU A 203 7.49 23.68 26.11
CA LEU A 203 6.15 23.73 25.52
C LEU A 203 6.21 23.63 24.00
N ASP A 204 7.06 24.44 23.36
CA ASP A 204 7.24 24.43 21.90
C ASP A 204 7.67 23.04 21.40
N ARG A 205 8.65 22.42 22.07
CA ARG A 205 9.11 21.06 21.70
C ARG A 205 7.97 20.04 21.77
N ASN A 206 7.13 20.11 22.80
CA ASN A 206 5.98 19.21 22.93
C ASN A 206 4.94 19.46 21.82
N LYS A 207 4.67 20.72 21.46
CA LYS A 207 3.79 21.09 20.33
C LYS A 207 4.32 20.57 18.99
N PHE A 208 5.61 20.72 18.72
CA PHE A 208 6.24 20.16 17.51
C PHE A 208 6.22 18.62 17.50
N SER A 209 6.43 18.00 18.66
CA SER A 209 6.32 16.54 18.81
C SER A 209 4.92 16.07 18.44
N LYS A 210 3.86 16.72 18.96
CA LYS A 210 2.47 16.38 18.63
C LYS A 210 2.23 16.35 17.12
N ILE A 211 2.69 17.38 16.42
CA ILE A 211 2.50 17.51 14.97
C ILE A 211 3.27 16.42 14.22
N THR A 212 4.47 16.10 14.67
CA THR A 212 5.28 15.02 14.08
C THR A 212 4.53 13.68 14.17
N HIS A 213 3.99 13.36 15.34
CA HIS A 213 3.22 12.13 15.55
C HIS A 213 1.88 12.14 14.81
N LEU A 214 1.19 13.29 14.73
CA LEU A 214 0.00 13.43 13.90
C LEU A 214 0.27 13.15 12.42
N VAL A 215 1.37 13.69 11.87
CA VAL A 215 1.78 13.42 10.49
C VAL A 215 2.08 11.93 10.31
N GLN A 216 2.76 11.31 11.27
CA GLN A 216 3.06 9.88 11.21
C GLN A 216 1.79 9.01 11.25
N LEU A 217 0.85 9.34 12.15
CA LEU A 217 -0.45 8.69 12.22
C LEU A 217 -1.19 8.79 10.88
N LYS A 218 -1.25 9.98 10.28
CA LYS A 218 -1.89 10.17 8.97
C LYS A 218 -1.24 9.36 7.86
N LYS A 219 0.09 9.26 7.83
CA LYS A 219 0.80 8.39 6.88
C LYS A 219 0.40 6.93 7.06
N LEU A 220 0.36 6.44 8.30
CA LEU A 220 -0.04 5.07 8.61
C LEU A 220 -1.50 4.80 8.23
N THR A 221 -2.41 5.76 8.46
CA THR A 221 -3.81 5.66 8.00
C THR A 221 -3.89 5.57 6.48
N VAL A 222 -3.11 6.36 5.74
CA VAL A 222 -3.07 6.27 4.27
C VAL A 222 -2.55 4.91 3.82
N GLU A 223 -1.49 4.39 4.44
CA GLU A 223 -0.97 3.05 4.14
C GLU A 223 -1.99 1.95 4.46
N TRP A 224 -2.72 2.07 5.57
CA TRP A 224 -3.84 1.18 5.91
C TRP A 224 -4.89 1.17 4.81
N LEU A 225 -5.36 2.35 4.37
CA LEU A 225 -6.33 2.48 3.29
C LEU A 225 -5.80 1.93 1.96
N ARG A 226 -4.51 2.15 1.67
CA ARG A 226 -3.85 1.63 0.47
C ARG A 226 -3.85 0.11 0.47
N LEU A 227 -3.46 -0.53 1.58
CA LEU A 227 -3.42 -1.99 1.67
C LEU A 227 -4.82 -2.60 1.68
N THR A 228 -5.80 -1.93 2.29
CA THR A 228 -7.20 -2.38 2.34
C THR A 228 -8.00 -2.01 1.08
N ASP A 229 -7.34 -1.50 0.03
CA ASP A 229 -7.97 -1.01 -1.20
C ASP A 229 -9.07 0.06 -0.99
N SER A 230 -9.09 0.71 0.17
CA SER A 230 -10.11 1.69 0.58
C SER A 230 -9.67 3.14 0.37
N LEU A 231 -8.55 3.36 -0.32
CA LEU A 231 -7.98 4.71 -0.54
C LEU A 231 -8.86 5.59 -1.44
N VAL A 232 -9.62 4.99 -2.37
CA VAL A 232 -10.52 5.71 -3.29
C VAL A 232 -11.95 5.37 -2.89
N GLY A 233 -12.59 6.26 -2.12
CA GLY A 233 -14.02 6.21 -1.83
C GLY A 233 -14.80 7.16 -2.74
N GLU A 234 -16.00 6.77 -3.18
CA GLU A 234 -16.92 7.55 -4.02
C GLU A 234 -17.19 8.98 -3.48
N ASN A 235 -17.05 9.22 -2.18
CA ASN A 235 -17.31 10.52 -1.54
C ASN A 235 -16.15 11.52 -1.61
N SER A 236 -15.02 11.17 -2.25
CA SER A 236 -13.87 12.08 -2.39
C SER A 236 -13.99 13.08 -3.55
N LEU A 237 -15.09 13.04 -4.30
CA LEU A 237 -15.34 13.91 -5.46
C LEU A 237 -16.50 14.91 -5.29
N GLU A 238 -17.20 14.91 -4.15
CA GLU A 238 -18.15 16.00 -3.86
C GLU A 238 -17.39 17.23 -3.33
N TYR A 239 -16.76 17.95 -4.26
CA TYR A 239 -16.51 19.38 -4.08
C TYR A 239 -17.88 20.05 -4.02
N LYS A 240 -18.34 20.40 -2.81
CA LYS A 240 -19.42 21.38 -2.66
C LYS A 240 -18.79 22.75 -2.91
N ASP A 241 -19.06 23.28 -4.11
CA ASP A 241 -18.91 24.70 -4.46
C ASP A 241 -19.65 25.60 -3.46
#